data_AF-A0A0B1YMN2-F1
#
_entry.id   AF-A0A0B1YMN2-F1
#
_cell.length_a   1.000
_cell.length_b   1.000
_cell.length_c   1.000
_cell.angle_alpha   90.00
_cell.angle_beta   90.00
_cell.angle_gamma   90.00
#
_symmetry.space_group_name_H-M   'P 1'
#
loop_
_entity.id
_entity.type
_entity.pdbx_description
1 polymer ?
#
loop_
_entity_poly.entity_id
_entity_poly.type
_entity_poly.pdbx_seq_one_letter_code
_entity_poly.pdbx_strand_id
1 'polypeptide(L)'
;MNHPYSTETQAVVAAEFDTTRSPGTNWIIVAQVKSNRVVYFTDDPEYQPAMDGDWYFVSQYLGELPAAMTLRNCWSWRFNGGVFKDVREPEAKPLLQRMLDSNRSALLALLRDKVSQARNRFAATCALGNDVRHLKHAEAQRYLNETGASSSEGDTGQFPMLSAVATARGIALQEAASLIEHRHQNTLRMLEQTEQVREHYVQAIHRAQTQEDMFRLRRELLDTVLPDLSARFKFPAAPFEPGDWSKPLSEVHKIHETARLRAQLRGIINAKRAALHDGYLGGDLIARRRLEQAQALLKNDSCCSEQDCALVESHARQMGMLPIDAAKQLVQANHDAEATLISTELLKDAMLGRIDAIANLRDIRTIGEVLEALAAGKEPAIA
;
A
#
# COMPACT_ATOMS: atom_id res chain seq x y z
N MET A 1 14.71 -26.25 -39.91
CA MET A 1 13.84 -26.04 -38.73
C MET A 1 13.34 -24.62 -38.82
N ASN A 2 12.10 -24.45 -39.32
CA ASN A 2 11.48 -23.16 -39.58
C ASN A 2 10.60 -22.78 -38.38
N HIS A 3 10.85 -21.63 -37.77
CA HIS A 3 9.94 -21.05 -36.79
C HIS A 3 8.72 -20.46 -37.53
N PRO A 4 7.49 -20.81 -37.15
CA PRO A 4 6.31 -20.19 -37.70
C PRO A 4 6.11 -18.83 -37.01
N TYR A 5 6.20 -17.75 -37.79
CA TYR A 5 5.76 -16.42 -37.34
C TYR A 5 4.24 -16.42 -37.17
N SER A 6 3.79 -15.84 -36.05
CA SER A 6 2.38 -15.66 -35.70
C SER A 6 1.63 -14.86 -36.78
N THR A 7 0.47 -15.39 -37.17
CA THR A 7 -0.48 -14.83 -38.14
C THR A 7 -1.06 -13.47 -37.73
N GLU A 8 -0.89 -13.04 -36.48
CA GLU A 8 -1.35 -11.72 -36.02
C GLU A 8 -0.55 -10.55 -36.61
N THR A 9 0.66 -10.79 -37.13
CA THR A 9 1.51 -9.73 -37.69
C THR A 9 1.17 -9.36 -39.14
N GLN A 10 0.35 -10.16 -39.83
CA GLN A 10 -0.01 -9.91 -41.25
C GLN A 10 -1.32 -9.14 -41.42
N ALA A 11 -2.13 -8.97 -40.38
CA ALA A 11 -3.47 -8.37 -40.50
C ALA A 11 -3.49 -6.82 -40.45
N VAL A 12 -2.36 -6.15 -40.17
CA VAL A 12 -2.32 -4.67 -40.03
C VAL A 12 -1.89 -3.96 -41.33
N VAL A 13 -1.52 -4.69 -42.38
CA VAL A 13 -0.98 -4.10 -43.62
C VAL A 13 -2.07 -3.64 -44.60
N ALA A 14 -3.37 -3.84 -44.30
CA ALA A 14 -4.47 -3.56 -45.23
C ALA A 14 -5.41 -2.43 -44.78
N ALA A 15 -4.94 -1.45 -44.01
CA ALA A 15 -5.70 -0.23 -43.72
C ALA A 15 -5.29 0.90 -44.69
N GLU A 16 -5.99 0.95 -45.81
CA GLU A 16 -6.42 2.13 -46.58
C GLU A 16 -5.54 3.40 -46.51
N PHE A 17 -4.70 3.55 -47.53
CA PHE A 17 -4.09 4.82 -47.93
C PHE A 17 -5.13 5.68 -48.66
N ASP A 18 -5.93 6.45 -47.93
CA ASP A 18 -6.64 7.58 -48.54
C ASP A 18 -6.76 8.74 -47.55
N THR A 19 -5.70 9.54 -47.47
CA THR A 19 -5.76 10.91 -46.96
C THR A 19 -4.77 11.76 -47.75
N THR A 20 -5.27 12.86 -48.31
CA THR A 20 -4.51 13.92 -48.96
C THR A 20 -3.46 14.48 -47.99
N ARG A 21 -2.24 13.95 -48.06
CA ARG A 21 -1.11 14.33 -47.20
C ARG A 21 -0.49 15.64 -47.66
N SER A 22 -0.50 16.66 -46.80
CA SER A 22 0.52 17.71 -46.77
C SER A 22 1.92 17.06 -46.79
N PRO A 23 2.97 17.70 -47.32
CA PRO A 23 4.32 17.12 -47.32
C PRO A 23 4.78 16.86 -45.89
N GLY A 24 4.54 15.65 -45.39
CA GLY A 24 4.87 15.26 -44.03
C GLY A 24 6.38 15.18 -43.88
N THR A 25 6.89 15.72 -42.78
CA THR A 25 8.30 15.54 -42.41
C THR A 25 8.61 14.06 -42.33
N ASN A 26 9.70 13.64 -42.99
CA ASN A 26 10.19 12.26 -42.93
C ASN A 26 11.18 12.15 -41.77
N TRP A 27 10.91 11.24 -40.84
CA TRP A 27 11.73 11.02 -39.66
C TRP A 27 12.43 9.66 -39.73
N ILE A 28 13.70 9.63 -39.33
CA ILE A 28 14.44 8.41 -39.04
C ILE A 28 14.31 8.12 -37.55
N ILE A 29 13.68 6.98 -37.22
CA ILE A 29 13.45 6.51 -35.85
C ILE A 29 14.41 5.36 -35.55
N VAL A 30 15.22 5.52 -34.50
CA VAL A 30 16.10 4.46 -34.00
C VAL A 30 15.45 3.85 -32.76
N ALA A 31 15.10 2.58 -32.81
CA ALA A 31 14.43 1.88 -31.72
C ALA A 31 15.18 0.61 -31.30
N GLN A 32 15.08 0.25 -30.02
CA GLN A 32 15.71 -0.95 -29.48
C GLN A 32 14.91 -2.21 -29.84
N VAL A 33 15.55 -3.23 -30.44
CA VAL A 33 14.89 -4.44 -30.99
C VAL A 33 14.03 -5.19 -29.97
N LYS A 34 14.47 -5.31 -28.71
CA LYS A 34 13.74 -6.10 -27.69
C LYS A 34 12.54 -5.39 -27.07
N SER A 35 12.54 -4.06 -27.05
CA SER A 35 11.58 -3.28 -26.27
C SER A 35 10.76 -2.30 -27.11
N ASN A 36 11.13 -2.15 -28.39
CA ASN A 36 10.65 -1.14 -29.34
C ASN A 36 10.75 0.29 -28.80
N ARG A 37 11.57 0.53 -27.77
CA ARG A 37 11.76 1.87 -27.21
C ARG A 37 12.55 2.72 -28.17
N VAL A 38 12.10 3.95 -28.40
CA VAL A 38 12.81 4.91 -29.23
C VAL A 38 14.02 5.41 -28.47
N VAL A 39 15.21 5.22 -29.03
CA VAL A 39 16.48 5.66 -28.45
C VAL A 39 16.87 7.02 -29.00
N TYR A 40 16.56 7.26 -30.27
CA TYR A 40 16.89 8.47 -30.98
C TYR A 40 15.94 8.68 -32.16
N PHE A 41 15.76 9.92 -32.60
CA PHE A 41 15.07 10.24 -33.84
C PHE A 41 15.66 11.50 -34.47
N THR A 42 15.60 11.61 -35.79
CA THR A 42 16.09 12.77 -36.55
C THR A 42 15.33 12.93 -37.86
N ASP A 43 15.22 14.14 -38.39
CA ASP A 43 14.68 14.46 -39.71
C ASP A 43 15.78 14.54 -40.79
N ASP A 44 17.05 14.39 -40.40
CA ASP A 44 18.19 14.33 -41.30
C ASP A 44 18.13 13.07 -42.19
N PRO A 45 17.92 13.20 -43.51
CA PRO A 45 17.82 12.06 -44.42
C PRO A 45 19.17 11.35 -44.65
N GLU A 46 20.29 12.02 -44.35
CA GLU A 46 21.64 11.45 -44.50
C GLU A 46 22.13 10.73 -43.23
N TYR A 47 21.35 10.79 -42.15
CA TYR A 47 21.73 10.17 -40.89
C TYR A 47 21.78 8.63 -41.00
N GLN A 48 22.97 8.08 -40.77
CA GLN A 48 23.23 6.65 -40.68
C GLN A 48 23.81 6.34 -39.29
N PRO A 49 23.04 5.73 -38.37
CA PRO A 49 23.58 5.37 -37.07
C PRO A 49 24.63 4.26 -37.23
N ALA A 50 25.63 4.25 -36.36
CA ALA A 50 26.60 3.15 -36.31
C ALA A 50 25.85 1.84 -36.04
N MET A 51 25.83 0.94 -37.02
CA MET A 51 25.14 -0.36 -36.98
C MET A 51 25.95 -1.42 -36.21
N ASP A 52 26.73 -0.99 -35.21
CA ASP A 52 27.57 -1.87 -34.40
C ASP A 52 26.70 -2.61 -33.37
N GLY A 53 26.05 -3.68 -33.83
CA GLY A 53 25.33 -4.67 -33.01
C GLY A 53 23.81 -4.76 -33.26
N ASP A 54 23.24 -5.93 -32.99
CA ASP A 54 21.81 -6.27 -33.22
C ASP A 54 20.84 -5.63 -32.20
N TRP A 55 21.23 -4.51 -31.59
CA TRP A 55 20.49 -3.91 -30.48
C TRP A 55 19.47 -2.87 -30.94
N TYR A 56 19.67 -2.28 -32.11
CA TYR A 56 18.84 -1.22 -32.66
C TYR A 56 18.35 -1.56 -34.06
N PHE A 57 17.15 -1.13 -34.38
CA PHE A 57 16.66 -1.08 -35.75
C PHE A 57 16.28 0.35 -36.10
N VAL A 58 16.44 0.68 -37.38
CA VAL A 58 16.17 2.00 -37.93
C VAL A 58 14.94 1.89 -38.83
N SER A 59 13.97 2.79 -38.63
CA SER A 59 12.75 2.83 -39.42
C SER A 59 12.46 4.25 -39.87
N GLN A 60 11.97 4.40 -41.11
CA GLN A 60 11.51 5.68 -41.62
C GLN A 60 10.03 5.86 -41.29
N TYR A 61 9.69 7.02 -40.73
CA TYR A 61 8.33 7.39 -40.34
C TYR A 61 7.91 8.67 -41.06
N LEU A 62 6.87 8.56 -41.88
CA LEU A 62 6.28 9.69 -42.59
C LEU A 62 5.06 10.19 -41.83
N GLY A 63 5.21 11.30 -41.09
CA GLY A 63 4.16 11.87 -40.25
C GLY A 63 4.71 12.84 -39.21
N GLU A 64 3.81 13.45 -38.44
CA GLU A 64 4.20 14.29 -37.30
C GLU A 64 4.51 13.41 -36.08
N LEU A 65 5.60 13.72 -35.38
CA LEU A 65 5.90 13.08 -34.10
C LEU A 65 4.92 13.56 -33.02
N PRO A 66 4.63 12.74 -31.99
CA PRO A 66 3.80 13.19 -30.87
C PRO A 66 4.36 14.48 -30.27
N ALA A 67 3.52 15.50 -30.06
CA ALA A 67 3.96 16.81 -29.57
C ALA A 67 4.71 16.76 -28.22
N ALA A 68 4.43 15.75 -27.40
CA ALA A 68 5.10 15.53 -26.11
C ALA A 68 6.44 14.78 -26.25
N MET A 69 6.80 14.29 -27.43
CA MET A 69 8.04 13.57 -27.70
C MET A 69 9.17 14.54 -28.07
N THR A 70 10.27 14.44 -27.36
CA THR A 70 11.47 15.27 -27.48
C THR A 70 12.70 14.38 -27.42
N LEU A 71 13.86 14.85 -27.89
CA LEU A 71 15.11 14.09 -27.77
C LEU A 71 15.44 13.70 -26.31
N ARG A 72 15.01 14.50 -25.32
CA ARG A 72 15.25 14.24 -23.89
C ARG A 72 14.38 13.13 -23.31
N ASN A 73 13.21 12.87 -23.88
CA ASN A 73 12.25 11.89 -23.37
C ASN A 73 11.85 10.81 -24.38
N CYS A 74 12.48 10.75 -25.56
CA CYS A 74 12.19 9.76 -26.59
C CYS A 74 12.27 8.31 -26.08
N TRP A 75 13.17 8.03 -25.13
CA TRP A 75 13.30 6.73 -24.44
C TRP A 75 12.07 6.31 -23.64
N SER A 76 11.16 7.25 -23.35
CA SER A 76 9.85 6.98 -22.74
C SER A 76 8.81 6.52 -23.76
N TRP A 77 9.11 6.50 -25.06
CA TRP A 77 8.16 6.12 -26.10
C TRP A 77 8.53 4.77 -26.73
N ARG A 78 7.51 4.02 -27.16
CA ARG A 78 7.67 2.83 -27.99
C ARG A 78 7.17 3.10 -29.39
N PHE A 79 7.93 2.68 -30.40
CA PHE A 79 7.57 2.81 -31.82
C PHE A 79 7.29 1.42 -32.41
N ASN A 80 6.05 1.20 -32.82
CA ASN A 80 5.59 -0.04 -33.43
C ASN A 80 5.02 0.27 -34.82
N GLY A 81 5.85 0.25 -35.85
CA GLY A 81 5.39 0.27 -37.25
C GLY A 81 4.49 1.46 -37.62
N GLY A 82 4.76 2.65 -37.07
CA GLY A 82 3.98 3.87 -37.33
C GLY A 82 3.16 4.40 -36.15
N VAL A 83 3.06 3.64 -35.05
CA VAL A 83 2.37 4.08 -33.82
C VAL A 83 3.37 4.34 -32.70
N PHE A 84 3.26 5.51 -32.06
CA PHE A 84 4.00 5.89 -30.87
C PHE A 84 3.15 5.70 -29.61
N LYS A 85 3.69 4.99 -28.60
CA LYS A 85 3.02 4.76 -27.30
C LYS A 85 3.93 5.22 -26.15
N ASP A 86 3.45 6.12 -25.31
CA ASP A 86 4.17 6.54 -24.10
C ASP A 86 4.16 5.39 -23.07
N VAL A 87 5.35 5.04 -22.57
CA VAL A 87 5.58 3.98 -21.59
C VAL A 87 5.29 4.46 -20.16
N ARG A 88 5.29 5.78 -19.93
CA ARG A 88 5.03 6.38 -18.60
C ARG A 88 3.59 6.19 -18.15
N GLU A 89 2.66 6.10 -19.09
CA GLU A 89 1.25 5.87 -18.84
C GLU A 89 0.89 4.44 -19.25
N PRO A 90 1.04 3.44 -18.35
CA PRO A 90 0.49 2.13 -18.65
C PRO A 90 -1.01 2.31 -18.88
N GLU A 91 -1.49 1.83 -20.02
CA GLU A 91 -2.93 1.84 -20.32
C GLU A 91 -3.68 1.31 -19.11
N ALA A 92 -4.63 2.11 -18.63
CA ALA A 92 -5.41 1.75 -17.47
C ALA A 92 -6.13 0.44 -17.78
N LYS A 93 -5.64 -0.67 -17.21
CA LYS A 93 -6.31 -1.97 -17.33
C LYS A 93 -7.80 -1.79 -17.07
N PRO A 94 -8.70 -2.36 -17.90
CA PRO A 94 -10.13 -2.32 -17.67
C PRO A 94 -10.47 -2.65 -16.22
N LEU A 95 -11.45 -1.95 -15.62
CA LEU A 95 -11.84 -2.12 -14.22
C LEU A 95 -12.09 -3.60 -13.88
N LEU A 96 -12.79 -4.31 -14.76
CA LEU A 96 -13.07 -5.74 -14.63
C LEU A 96 -11.78 -6.58 -14.53
N GLN A 97 -10.79 -6.29 -15.38
CA GLN A 97 -9.51 -7.01 -15.38
C GLN A 97 -8.71 -6.71 -14.12
N ARG A 98 -8.73 -5.47 -13.61
CA ARG A 98 -8.12 -5.12 -12.32
C ARG A 98 -8.75 -5.89 -11.16
N MET A 99 -10.08 -6.01 -11.15
CA MET A 99 -10.80 -6.79 -10.14
C MET A 99 -10.46 -8.28 -10.22
N LEU A 100 -10.39 -8.84 -11.42
CA LEU A 100 -10.00 -10.24 -11.61
C LEU A 100 -8.56 -10.49 -11.14
N ASP A 101 -7.62 -9.63 -11.51
CA ASP A 101 -6.22 -9.74 -11.06
C ASP A 101 -6.10 -9.65 -9.54
N SER A 102 -6.82 -8.70 -8.91
CA SER A 102 -6.88 -8.58 -7.45
C SER A 102 -7.43 -9.85 -6.78
N ASN A 103 -8.52 -10.41 -7.31
CA ASN A 103 -9.10 -11.65 -6.82
C ASN A 103 -8.14 -12.84 -7.01
N ARG A 104 -7.39 -12.90 -8.12
CA ARG A 104 -6.37 -13.95 -8.35
C ARG A 104 -5.27 -13.88 -7.29
N SER A 105 -4.74 -12.69 -7.04
CA SER A 105 -3.73 -12.51 -6.00
C SER A 105 -4.26 -12.90 -4.61
N ALA A 106 -5.50 -12.55 -4.29
CA ALA A 106 -6.13 -12.92 -3.03
C ALA A 106 -6.32 -14.44 -2.89
N LEU A 107 -6.76 -15.13 -3.95
CA LEU A 107 -6.91 -16.59 -3.93
C LEU A 107 -5.56 -17.32 -3.86
N LEU A 108 -4.53 -16.84 -4.55
CA LEU A 108 -3.19 -17.40 -4.47
C LEU A 108 -2.59 -17.23 -3.06
N ALA A 109 -2.79 -16.06 -2.44
CA ALA A 109 -2.39 -15.83 -1.06
C ALA A 109 -3.13 -16.78 -0.10
N LEU A 110 -4.46 -16.90 -0.26
CA LEU A 110 -5.27 -17.82 0.53
C LEU A 110 -4.78 -19.27 0.38
N LEU A 111 -4.56 -19.75 -0.85
CA LEU A 111 -4.04 -21.08 -1.14
C LEU A 111 -2.69 -21.32 -0.46
N ARG A 112 -1.76 -20.36 -0.57
CA ARG A 112 -0.44 -20.44 0.08
C ARG A 112 -0.60 -20.60 1.59
N ASP A 113 -1.41 -19.74 2.21
CA ASP A 113 -1.63 -19.77 3.65
C ASP A 113 -2.27 -21.11 4.09
N LYS A 114 -3.18 -21.66 3.28
CA LYS A 114 -3.78 -23.00 3.53
C LYS A 114 -2.75 -24.11 3.45
N VAL A 115 -1.94 -24.14 2.40
CA VAL A 115 -0.88 -25.13 2.22
C VAL A 115 0.13 -25.04 3.36
N SER A 116 0.55 -23.83 3.74
CA SER A 116 1.44 -23.61 4.89
C SER A 116 0.81 -24.10 6.19
N GLN A 117 -0.48 -23.83 6.42
CA GLN A 117 -1.18 -24.29 7.63
C GLN A 117 -1.26 -25.83 7.71
N ALA A 118 -1.52 -26.52 6.60
CA ALA A 118 -1.49 -27.97 6.55
C ALA A 118 -0.09 -28.53 6.85
N ARG A 119 0.95 -27.89 6.29
CA ARG A 119 2.36 -28.25 6.50
C ARG A 119 2.89 -27.94 7.89
N ASN A 120 2.34 -26.92 8.57
CA ASN A 120 2.82 -26.49 9.89
C ASN A 120 2.79 -27.60 10.94
N ARG A 121 1.83 -28.55 10.87
CA ARG A 121 1.78 -29.72 11.75
C ARG A 121 3.04 -30.61 11.65
N PHE A 122 3.71 -30.54 10.50
CA PHE A 122 4.93 -31.28 10.18
C PHE A 122 6.16 -30.36 10.08
N ALA A 123 6.04 -29.08 10.40
CA ALA A 123 7.18 -28.16 10.39
C ALA A 123 8.14 -28.45 11.56
N ALA A 124 9.41 -28.13 11.36
CA ALA A 124 10.42 -28.25 12.41
C ALA A 124 10.21 -27.11 13.40
N THR A 125 10.29 -27.41 14.70
CA THR A 125 10.18 -26.39 15.75
C THR A 125 11.50 -25.69 16.06
N CYS A 126 12.62 -26.17 15.51
CA CYS A 126 13.96 -25.61 15.72
C CYS A 126 14.70 -25.41 14.40
N ALA A 127 15.71 -24.53 14.41
CA ALA A 127 16.44 -24.06 13.23
C ALA A 127 17.10 -25.18 12.40
N LEU A 128 17.43 -26.33 13.02
CA LEU A 128 18.01 -27.52 12.36
C LEU A 128 17.10 -28.75 12.50
N GLY A 129 15.80 -28.55 12.76
CA GLY A 129 14.90 -29.66 13.05
C GLY A 129 14.58 -30.54 11.84
N ASN A 130 14.85 -30.08 10.61
CA ASN A 130 14.76 -30.92 9.43
C ASN A 130 15.95 -31.87 9.33
N ASP A 131 17.17 -31.37 9.57
CA ASP A 131 18.40 -32.18 9.55
C ASP A 131 18.37 -33.23 10.65
N VAL A 132 17.97 -32.85 11.86
CA VAL A 132 17.81 -33.79 12.98
C VAL A 132 16.75 -34.86 12.68
N ARG A 133 15.66 -34.50 11.98
CA ARG A 133 14.66 -35.47 11.55
C ARG A 133 15.19 -36.42 10.48
N HIS A 134 15.99 -35.92 9.55
CA HIS A 134 16.64 -36.73 8.53
C HIS A 134 17.61 -37.73 9.15
N LEU A 135 18.42 -37.30 10.13
CA LEU A 135 19.33 -38.18 10.88
C LEU A 135 18.56 -39.25 11.67
N LYS A 136 17.51 -38.86 12.39
CA LYS A 136 16.63 -39.80 13.12
C LYS A 136 16.02 -40.86 12.20
N HIS A 137 15.60 -40.46 11.00
CA HIS A 137 15.04 -41.36 10.02
C HIS A 137 16.09 -42.31 9.43
N ALA A 138 17.26 -41.80 9.03
CA ALA A 138 18.36 -42.63 8.53
C ALA A 138 18.79 -43.68 9.58
N GLU A 139 18.85 -43.28 10.85
CA GLU A 139 19.18 -44.15 11.97
C GLU A 139 18.09 -45.21 12.21
N ALA A 140 16.80 -44.82 12.15
CA ALA A 140 15.65 -45.73 12.22
C ALA A 140 15.69 -46.80 11.10
N GLN A 141 15.96 -46.38 9.86
CA GLN A 141 16.07 -47.30 8.73
C GLN A 141 17.23 -48.27 8.90
N ARG A 142 18.41 -47.77 9.32
CA ARG A 142 19.57 -48.63 9.59
C ARG A 142 19.26 -49.67 10.66
N TYR A 143 18.64 -49.26 11.77
CA TYR A 143 18.24 -50.17 12.85
C TYR A 143 17.27 -51.25 12.36
N LEU A 144 16.22 -50.88 11.62
CA LEU A 144 15.22 -51.83 11.09
C LEU A 144 15.83 -52.82 10.09
N ASN A 145 16.79 -52.38 9.27
CA ASN A 145 17.49 -53.25 8.33
C ASN A 145 18.42 -54.24 9.04
N GLU A 146 19.12 -53.81 10.10
CA GLU A 146 20.06 -54.65 10.85
C GLU A 146 19.34 -55.66 11.76
N THR A 147 18.33 -55.22 12.51
CA THR A 147 17.54 -56.11 13.40
C THR A 147 16.61 -57.05 12.65
N GLY A 148 16.18 -56.70 11.43
CA GLY A 148 15.46 -57.63 10.55
C GLY A 148 16.32 -58.81 10.06
N ALA A 149 17.65 -58.67 10.07
CA ALA A 149 18.59 -59.67 9.56
C ALA A 149 19.30 -60.47 10.67
N SER A 150 19.28 -60.02 11.92
CA SER A 150 20.02 -60.65 13.01
C SER A 150 19.27 -60.47 14.34
N SER A 151 18.82 -61.57 14.94
CA SER A 151 18.11 -61.63 16.23
C SER A 151 19.01 -61.38 17.45
N SER A 152 20.15 -60.72 17.25
CA SER A 152 21.08 -60.37 18.32
C SER A 152 20.57 -59.14 19.04
N GLU A 153 20.45 -59.22 20.38
CA GLU A 153 20.14 -58.07 21.25
C GLU A 153 21.11 -56.92 20.93
N GLY A 154 20.61 -55.91 20.21
CA GLY A 154 21.42 -54.88 19.59
C GLY A 154 22.09 -53.98 20.61
N ASP A 155 23.37 -53.70 20.39
CA ASP A 155 24.15 -52.75 21.18
C ASP A 155 23.53 -51.35 21.06
N THR A 156 22.83 -50.92 22.11
CA THR A 156 22.15 -49.62 22.19
C THR A 156 23.08 -48.42 21.94
N GLY A 157 24.40 -48.59 22.07
CA GLY A 157 25.40 -47.55 21.81
C GLY A 157 25.53 -47.14 20.34
N GLN A 158 25.12 -47.97 19.39
CA GLN A 158 25.27 -47.67 17.94
C GLN A 158 24.23 -46.66 17.41
N PHE A 159 23.14 -46.43 18.15
CA PHE A 159 21.99 -45.66 17.71
C PHE A 159 21.65 -44.54 18.73
N PRO A 160 22.43 -43.44 18.76
CA PRO A 160 22.27 -42.38 19.75
C PRO A 160 20.98 -41.56 19.58
N MET A 161 20.49 -41.33 18.36
CA MET A 161 19.27 -40.54 18.16
C MET A 161 18.01 -41.36 18.46
N LEU A 162 17.99 -42.65 18.10
CA LEU A 162 16.91 -43.57 18.41
C LEU A 162 16.82 -43.85 19.91
N SER A 163 17.95 -44.14 20.56
CA SER A 163 17.99 -44.36 22.02
C SER A 163 17.50 -43.13 22.78
N ALA A 164 17.85 -41.92 22.34
CA ALA A 164 17.33 -40.68 22.92
C ALA A 164 15.80 -40.56 22.76
N VAL A 165 15.23 -40.95 21.60
CA VAL A 165 13.78 -40.92 21.38
C VAL A 165 13.06 -42.01 22.19
N ALA A 166 13.62 -43.22 22.25
CA ALA A 166 13.10 -44.35 23.02
C ALA A 166 13.07 -44.01 24.51
N THR A 167 14.19 -43.50 25.04
CA THR A 167 14.33 -43.07 26.44
C THR A 167 13.36 -41.93 26.78
N ALA A 168 13.27 -40.90 25.93
CA ALA A 168 12.39 -39.76 26.17
C ALA A 168 10.89 -40.12 26.17
N ARG A 169 10.51 -41.22 25.51
CA ARG A 169 9.12 -41.69 25.41
C ARG A 169 8.81 -42.91 26.27
N GLY A 170 9.82 -43.53 26.89
CA GLY A 170 9.66 -44.77 27.66
C GLY A 170 9.17 -45.94 26.81
N ILE A 171 9.64 -46.05 25.55
CA ILE A 171 9.23 -47.09 24.60
C ILE A 171 10.43 -47.93 24.15
N ALA A 172 10.16 -49.10 23.58
CA ALA A 172 11.23 -49.94 23.04
C ALA A 172 11.90 -49.31 21.82
N LEU A 173 13.17 -49.66 21.56
CA LEU A 173 13.96 -49.08 20.46
C LEU A 173 13.36 -49.40 19.08
N GLN A 174 12.79 -50.60 18.93
CA GLN A 174 12.03 -51.01 17.75
C GLN A 174 10.77 -50.16 17.55
N GLU A 175 10.00 -49.93 18.61
CA GLU A 175 8.80 -49.08 18.55
C GLU A 175 9.15 -47.63 18.18
N ALA A 176 10.26 -47.10 18.72
CA ALA A 176 10.77 -45.78 18.36
C ALA A 176 11.15 -45.70 16.87
N ALA A 177 11.82 -46.71 16.33
CA ALA A 177 12.19 -46.77 14.92
C ALA A 177 10.95 -46.82 14.02
N SER A 178 9.98 -47.71 14.31
CA SER A 178 8.71 -47.80 13.57
C SER A 178 7.91 -46.49 13.64
N LEU A 179 7.91 -45.80 14.77
CA LEU A 179 7.23 -44.52 14.93
C LEU A 179 7.86 -43.42 14.07
N ILE A 180 9.19 -43.36 14.02
CA ILE A 180 9.91 -42.37 13.19
C ILE A 180 9.65 -42.64 11.70
N GLU A 181 9.73 -43.90 11.27
CA GLU A 181 9.42 -44.32 9.90
C GLU A 181 7.99 -43.95 9.51
N HIS A 182 7.01 -44.29 10.35
CA HIS A 182 5.60 -43.95 10.11
C HIS A 182 5.39 -42.43 10.02
N ARG A 183 6.04 -41.66 10.90
CA ARG A 183 5.97 -40.19 10.87
C ARG A 183 6.61 -39.62 9.60
N HIS A 184 7.72 -40.19 9.13
CA HIS A 184 8.36 -39.79 7.88
C HIS A 184 7.44 -40.04 6.69
N GLN A 185 6.89 -41.24 6.57
CA GLN A 185 5.93 -41.61 5.51
C GLN A 185 4.70 -40.70 5.51
N ASN A 186 4.12 -40.41 6.68
CA ASN A 186 2.99 -39.48 6.79
C ASN A 186 3.37 -38.06 6.36
N THR A 187 4.59 -37.62 6.67
CA THR A 187 5.09 -36.32 6.23
C THR A 187 5.21 -36.26 4.71
N LEU A 188 5.79 -37.31 4.09
CA LEU A 188 5.92 -37.39 2.62
C LEU A 188 4.55 -37.40 1.93
N ARG A 189 3.61 -38.23 2.39
CA ARG A 189 2.24 -38.28 1.84
C ARG A 189 1.56 -36.92 1.91
N MET A 190 1.69 -36.21 3.04
CA MET A 190 1.10 -34.88 3.18
C MET A 190 1.78 -33.84 2.26
N LEU A 191 3.10 -33.90 2.11
CA LEU A 191 3.82 -33.00 1.21
C LEU A 191 3.40 -33.23 -0.25
N GLU A 192 3.29 -34.48 -0.67
CA GLU A 192 2.81 -34.86 -2.01
C GLU A 192 1.39 -34.37 -2.24
N GLN A 193 0.46 -34.67 -1.33
CA GLN A 193 -0.94 -34.22 -1.41
C GLN A 193 -1.04 -32.69 -1.49
N THR A 194 -0.28 -31.97 -0.66
CA THR A 194 -0.33 -30.51 -0.66
C THR A 194 0.30 -29.89 -1.90
N GLU A 195 1.31 -30.51 -2.52
CA GLU A 195 1.83 -30.06 -3.82
C GLU A 195 0.84 -30.34 -4.96
N GLN A 196 0.20 -31.51 -4.99
CA GLN A 196 -0.84 -31.83 -5.99
C GLN A 196 -1.99 -30.82 -5.93
N VAL A 197 -2.47 -30.50 -4.72
CA VAL A 197 -3.52 -29.50 -4.49
C VAL A 197 -3.05 -28.10 -4.90
N ARG A 198 -1.82 -27.72 -4.55
CA ARG A 198 -1.25 -26.43 -4.92
C ARG A 198 -1.21 -26.25 -6.43
N GLU A 199 -0.64 -27.22 -7.16
CA GLU A 199 -0.54 -27.14 -8.63
C GLU A 199 -1.91 -27.13 -9.30
N HIS A 200 -2.84 -27.97 -8.83
CA HIS A 200 -4.22 -27.99 -9.32
C HIS A 200 -4.89 -26.61 -9.21
N TYR A 201 -4.86 -26.00 -8.03
CA TYR A 201 -5.52 -24.71 -7.81
C TYR A 201 -4.78 -23.53 -8.43
N VAL A 202 -3.44 -23.55 -8.50
CA VAL A 202 -2.67 -22.53 -9.22
C VAL A 202 -3.10 -22.50 -10.70
N GLN A 203 -3.19 -23.67 -11.34
CA GLN A 203 -3.65 -23.76 -12.72
C GLN A 203 -5.11 -23.33 -12.87
N ALA A 204 -6.00 -23.74 -11.96
CA ALA A 204 -7.40 -23.35 -11.98
C ALA A 204 -7.60 -21.83 -11.83
N ILE A 205 -6.86 -21.20 -10.91
CA ILE A 205 -6.90 -19.73 -10.69
C ILE A 205 -6.39 -18.97 -11.92
N HIS A 206 -5.35 -19.47 -12.59
CA HIS A 206 -4.84 -18.85 -13.81
C HIS A 206 -5.81 -19.00 -14.99
N ARG A 207 -6.52 -20.13 -15.09
CA ARG A 207 -7.51 -20.38 -16.16
C ARG A 207 -8.85 -19.67 -15.93
N ALA A 208 -9.17 -19.26 -14.71
CA ALA A 208 -10.42 -18.56 -14.41
C ALA A 208 -10.50 -17.21 -15.13
N GLN A 209 -11.52 -17.04 -15.97
CA GLN A 209 -11.74 -15.82 -16.76
C GLN A 209 -12.87 -14.95 -16.20
N THR A 210 -13.77 -15.52 -15.39
CA THR A 210 -14.95 -14.84 -14.86
C THR A 210 -14.88 -14.67 -13.34
N GLN A 211 -15.64 -13.71 -12.79
CA GLN A 211 -15.75 -13.55 -11.33
C GLN A 211 -16.46 -14.74 -10.67
N GLU A 212 -17.41 -15.35 -11.37
CA GLU A 212 -18.14 -16.52 -10.87
C GLU A 212 -17.22 -17.73 -10.68
N ASP A 213 -16.31 -17.98 -11.63
CA ASP A 213 -15.27 -19.01 -11.50
C ASP A 213 -14.41 -18.76 -10.25
N MET A 214 -14.04 -17.50 -10.01
CA MET A 214 -13.24 -17.12 -8.83
C MET A 214 -14.01 -17.35 -7.52
N PHE A 215 -15.31 -17.08 -7.48
CA PHE A 215 -16.15 -17.36 -6.32
C PHE A 215 -16.38 -18.86 -6.11
N ARG A 216 -16.49 -19.66 -7.18
CA ARG A 216 -16.55 -21.12 -7.08
C ARG A 216 -15.25 -21.67 -6.50
N LEU A 217 -14.10 -21.29 -7.06
CA LEU A 217 -12.77 -21.70 -6.58
C LEU A 217 -12.54 -21.27 -5.12
N ARG A 218 -13.03 -20.10 -4.72
CA ARG A 218 -12.97 -19.65 -3.32
C ARG A 218 -13.73 -20.59 -2.39
N ARG A 219 -14.97 -20.97 -2.75
CA ARG A 219 -15.78 -21.89 -1.95
C ARG A 219 -15.12 -23.25 -1.85
N GLU A 220 -14.69 -23.81 -2.98
CA GLU A 220 -13.96 -25.07 -3.02
C GLU A 220 -12.68 -25.03 -2.17
N LEU A 221 -11.88 -23.96 -2.23
CA LEU A 221 -10.68 -23.83 -1.39
C LEU A 221 -10.99 -23.77 0.11
N LEU A 222 -12.14 -23.20 0.50
CA LEU A 222 -12.57 -23.15 1.89
C LEU A 222 -13.08 -24.52 2.37
N ASP A 223 -13.81 -25.24 1.51
CA ASP A 223 -14.45 -26.51 1.86
C ASP A 223 -13.48 -27.69 1.79
N THR A 224 -12.68 -27.79 0.73
CA THR A 224 -11.87 -28.98 0.39
C THR A 224 -10.57 -29.06 1.20
N VAL A 225 -9.94 -27.90 1.46
CA VAL A 225 -8.62 -27.87 2.10
C VAL A 225 -8.74 -27.84 3.63
N LEU A 226 -9.93 -27.57 4.20
CA LEU A 226 -10.11 -27.30 5.63
C LEU A 226 -11.49 -27.62 6.24
N PRO A 227 -11.94 -28.90 6.22
CA PRO A 227 -13.17 -29.28 6.92
C PRO A 227 -13.11 -29.00 8.44
N ASP A 228 -11.94 -29.11 9.08
CA ASP A 228 -11.77 -28.89 10.52
C ASP A 228 -11.78 -27.40 10.93
N LEU A 229 -11.46 -26.48 10.01
CA LEU A 229 -11.41 -25.05 10.29
C LEU A 229 -12.69 -24.34 9.91
N SER A 230 -13.46 -24.79 8.92
CA SER A 230 -14.83 -24.31 8.72
C SER A 230 -15.71 -24.58 9.95
N ALA A 231 -15.44 -25.64 10.73
CA ALA A 231 -16.08 -25.89 12.03
C ALA A 231 -15.60 -24.95 13.17
N ARG A 232 -14.33 -24.48 13.13
CA ARG A 232 -13.74 -23.62 14.17
C ARG A 232 -13.90 -22.13 13.89
N PHE A 233 -13.95 -21.75 12.62
CA PHE A 233 -14.41 -20.44 12.18
C PHE A 233 -15.94 -20.46 12.22
N LYS A 234 -16.50 -20.31 13.42
CA LYS A 234 -17.80 -19.64 13.54
C LYS A 234 -17.59 -18.24 12.96
N PHE A 235 -17.81 -18.10 11.66
CA PHE A 235 -18.01 -16.78 11.09
C PHE A 235 -19.11 -16.14 11.94
N PRO A 236 -18.86 -14.99 12.58
CA PRO A 236 -19.95 -14.26 13.22
C PRO A 236 -21.02 -14.08 12.14
N ALA A 237 -22.23 -14.56 12.43
CA ALA A 237 -23.28 -14.79 11.44
C ALA A 237 -23.70 -13.52 10.67
N ALA A 238 -23.22 -12.35 11.09
CA ALA A 238 -23.23 -11.15 10.27
C ALA A 238 -21.99 -10.29 10.61
N PRO A 239 -21.11 -9.97 9.65
CA PRO A 239 -20.17 -8.86 9.80
C PRO A 239 -20.87 -7.48 9.88
N PHE A 240 -22.21 -7.47 9.85
CA PHE A 240 -23.07 -6.30 9.88
C PHE A 240 -23.87 -6.14 11.18
N GLU A 241 -23.77 -7.07 12.13
CA GLU A 241 -24.32 -6.81 13.46
C GLU A 241 -23.31 -5.93 14.22
N PRO A 242 -23.68 -4.69 14.56
CA PRO A 242 -22.75 -3.78 15.22
C PRO A 242 -22.33 -4.42 16.53
N GLY A 243 -21.02 -4.66 16.68
CA GLY A 243 -20.46 -5.17 17.92
C GLY A 243 -20.92 -4.33 19.11
N ASP A 244 -21.07 -4.97 20.27
CA ASP A 244 -21.50 -4.33 21.51
C ASP A 244 -20.70 -3.03 21.75
N TRP A 245 -21.37 -1.88 21.58
CA TRP A 245 -20.76 -0.54 21.62
C TRP A 245 -20.19 -0.18 22.99
N SER A 246 -20.59 -0.93 24.02
CA SER A 246 -20.16 -0.76 25.39
C SER A 246 -18.88 -1.54 25.74
N LYS A 247 -18.48 -2.49 24.88
CA LYS A 247 -17.32 -3.34 25.14
C LYS A 247 -16.03 -2.51 25.10
N PRO A 248 -15.07 -2.75 26.03
CA PRO A 248 -13.77 -2.09 25.97
C PRO A 248 -13.05 -2.39 24.65
N LEU A 249 -12.46 -1.34 24.08
CA LEU A 249 -11.68 -1.43 22.86
C LEU A 249 -10.40 -2.24 23.08
N SER A 250 -9.91 -2.88 22.03
CA SER A 250 -8.53 -3.39 22.05
C SER A 250 -7.55 -2.22 22.07
N GLU A 251 -6.43 -2.37 22.77
CA GLU A 251 -5.40 -1.32 22.90
C GLU A 251 -4.94 -0.78 21.54
N VAL A 252 -4.74 -1.67 20.56
CA VAL A 252 -4.33 -1.29 19.20
C VAL A 252 -5.39 -0.41 18.53
N HIS A 253 -6.67 -0.80 18.64
CA HIS A 253 -7.77 -0.02 18.08
C HIS A 253 -7.88 1.35 18.77
N LYS A 254 -7.74 1.39 20.10
CA LYS A 254 -7.75 2.62 20.88
C LYS A 254 -6.65 3.59 20.44
N ILE A 255 -5.41 3.12 20.24
CA ILE A 255 -4.29 3.97 19.78
C ILE A 255 -4.61 4.60 18.41
N HIS A 256 -5.10 3.81 17.45
CA HIS A 256 -5.41 4.33 16.11
C HIS A 256 -6.54 5.36 16.13
N GLU A 257 -7.60 5.08 16.87
CA GLU A 257 -8.75 5.99 16.98
C GLU A 257 -8.40 7.28 17.72
N THR A 258 -7.60 7.18 18.79
CA THR A 258 -7.06 8.35 19.51
C THR A 258 -6.24 9.24 18.56
N ALA A 259 -5.36 8.64 17.76
CA ALA A 259 -4.54 9.38 16.80
C ALA A 259 -5.40 10.06 15.72
N ARG A 260 -6.41 9.36 15.19
CA ARG A 260 -7.37 9.89 14.21
C ARG A 260 -8.12 11.10 14.75
N LEU A 261 -8.72 10.98 15.94
CA LEU A 261 -9.49 12.06 16.56
C LEU A 261 -8.62 13.27 16.91
N ARG A 262 -7.38 13.06 17.39
CA ARG A 262 -6.41 14.15 17.62
C ARG A 262 -6.03 14.87 16.33
N ALA A 263 -5.84 14.14 15.22
CA ALA A 263 -5.57 14.74 13.92
C ALA A 263 -6.76 15.57 13.40
N GLN A 264 -7.99 15.05 13.57
CA GLN A 264 -9.21 15.76 13.21
C GLN A 264 -9.39 17.05 14.04
N LEU A 265 -9.19 16.97 15.36
CA LEU A 265 -9.22 18.14 16.25
C LEU A 265 -8.20 19.20 15.83
N ARG A 266 -6.96 18.79 15.51
CA ARG A 266 -5.92 19.71 15.00
C ARG A 266 -6.36 20.38 13.70
N GLY A 267 -6.95 19.63 12.77
CA GLY A 267 -7.49 20.17 11.52
C GLY A 267 -8.53 21.26 11.76
N ILE A 268 -9.47 21.02 12.69
CA ILE A 268 -10.53 21.97 13.05
C ILE A 268 -9.94 23.24 13.69
N ILE A 269 -9.02 23.10 14.64
CA ILE A 269 -8.36 24.24 15.30
C ILE A 269 -7.58 25.06 14.28
N ASN A 270 -6.82 24.41 13.41
CA ASN A 270 -6.06 25.09 12.37
C ASN A 270 -6.99 25.80 11.38
N ALA A 271 -8.13 25.21 11.01
CA ALA A 271 -9.11 25.87 10.16
C ALA A 271 -9.69 27.13 10.82
N LYS A 272 -9.99 27.09 12.12
CA LYS A 272 -10.44 28.26 12.89
C LYS A 272 -9.37 29.34 12.98
N ARG A 273 -8.10 28.96 13.13
CA ARG A 273 -6.96 29.88 13.21
C ARG A 273 -6.48 30.39 11.86
N ALA A 274 -6.76 29.68 10.77
CA ALA A 274 -6.35 30.08 9.42
C ALA A 274 -6.94 31.44 9.03
N ALA A 275 -8.11 31.81 9.57
CA ALA A 275 -8.70 33.14 9.38
C ALA A 275 -7.89 34.28 10.03
N LEU A 276 -6.98 33.97 10.96
CA LEU A 276 -6.17 34.95 11.69
C LEU A 276 -4.77 35.14 11.08
N HIS A 277 -4.29 34.17 10.29
CA HIS A 277 -2.94 34.19 9.74
C HIS A 277 -2.97 34.37 8.22
N ASP A 278 -2.30 35.42 7.73
CA ASP A 278 -2.17 35.72 6.30
C ASP A 278 -1.23 34.75 5.53
N GLY A 279 -0.82 33.64 6.14
CA GLY A 279 0.02 32.60 5.53
C GLY A 279 1.48 33.01 5.27
N TYR A 280 1.88 34.24 5.59
CA TYR A 280 3.24 34.74 5.36
C TYR A 280 4.16 34.52 6.58
N LEU A 281 5.31 33.90 6.35
CA LEU A 281 6.36 33.75 7.37
C LEU A 281 6.83 35.13 7.83
N GLY A 282 6.72 35.42 9.12
CA GLY A 282 7.04 36.74 9.70
C GLY A 282 5.86 37.73 9.70
N GLY A 283 4.69 37.33 9.21
CA GLY A 283 3.45 38.11 9.30
C GLY A 283 3.12 38.51 10.74
N ASP A 284 3.36 37.63 11.72
CA ASP A 284 3.10 37.90 13.13
C ASP A 284 3.93 39.06 13.70
N LEU A 285 5.19 39.21 13.27
CA LEU A 285 6.05 40.32 13.70
C LEU A 285 5.57 41.66 13.12
N ILE A 286 5.14 41.65 11.86
CA ILE A 286 4.59 42.84 11.19
C ILE A 286 3.24 43.20 11.79
N ALA A 287 2.37 42.21 12.05
CA ALA A 287 1.08 42.40 12.71
C ALA A 287 1.25 42.96 14.13
N ARG A 288 2.19 42.42 14.90
CA ARG A 288 2.54 42.93 16.23
C ARG A 288 3.03 44.36 16.19
N ARG A 289 3.95 44.71 15.28
CA ARG A 289 4.40 46.10 15.13
C ARG A 289 3.28 47.03 14.66
N ARG A 290 2.41 46.59 13.75
CA ARG A 290 1.20 47.35 13.34
C ARG A 290 0.29 47.64 14.53
N LEU A 291 0.09 46.64 15.40
CA LEU A 291 -0.70 46.79 16.61
C LEU A 291 -0.06 47.77 17.61
N GLU A 292 1.25 47.66 17.84
CA GLU A 292 2.00 48.58 18.72
C GLU A 292 1.88 50.04 18.22
N GLN A 293 2.02 50.27 16.91
CA GLN A 293 1.83 51.59 16.29
C GLN A 293 0.37 52.07 16.42
N ALA A 294 -0.62 51.19 16.20
CA ALA A 294 -2.03 51.52 16.34
C ALA A 294 -2.38 51.92 17.80
N GLN A 295 -1.86 51.20 18.79
CA GLN A 295 -2.06 51.53 20.21
C GLN A 295 -1.39 52.84 20.61
N ALA A 296 -0.18 53.11 20.11
CA ALA A 296 0.52 54.37 20.34
C ALA A 296 -0.27 55.56 19.77
N LEU A 297 -0.79 55.42 18.53
CA LEU A 297 -1.60 56.44 17.87
C LEU A 297 -2.90 56.75 18.65
N LEU A 298 -3.56 55.73 19.21
CA LEU A 298 -4.81 55.92 19.97
C LEU A 298 -4.63 56.55 21.35
N LYS A 299 -3.45 56.42 21.96
CA LYS A 299 -3.15 56.98 23.28
C LYS A 299 -2.84 58.49 23.25
N ASN A 300 -2.78 59.11 22.06
CA ASN A 300 -2.32 60.48 21.86
C ASN A 300 -0.95 60.74 22.52
N ASP A 301 -0.08 59.72 22.58
CA ASP A 301 1.29 59.93 22.99
C ASP A 301 1.96 60.78 21.90
N SER A 302 2.17 62.07 22.19
CA SER A 302 2.74 63.08 21.29
C SER A 302 4.24 62.85 21.01
N CYS A 303 4.66 61.58 20.89
CA CYS A 303 6.05 61.16 20.85
C CYS A 303 6.29 60.08 19.79
N CYS A 304 6.08 60.41 18.52
CA CYS A 304 6.75 59.71 17.40
C CYS A 304 7.24 60.76 16.40
N SER A 305 8.48 61.19 16.59
CA SER A 305 9.26 61.99 15.66
C SER A 305 9.46 61.23 14.34
N GLU A 306 8.77 61.63 13.27
CA GLU A 306 8.97 61.25 11.84
C GLU A 306 9.14 59.77 11.44
N GLN A 307 9.22 58.84 12.39
CA GLN A 307 9.27 57.41 12.17
C GLN A 307 8.13 56.75 12.96
N ASP A 308 7.58 55.72 12.34
CA ASP A 308 6.81 54.66 13.00
C ASP A 308 5.30 54.83 13.15
N CYS A 309 4.61 55.50 12.22
CA CYS A 309 3.21 55.17 11.90
C CYS A 309 3.02 54.62 10.47
N ALA A 310 4.12 54.40 9.75
CA ALA A 310 4.11 54.03 8.33
C ALA A 310 3.30 52.77 8.03
N LEU A 311 3.26 51.79 8.95
CA LEU A 311 2.52 50.54 8.71
C LEU A 311 1.00 50.74 8.90
N VAL A 312 0.59 51.55 9.89
CA VAL A 312 -0.82 51.90 10.11
C VAL A 312 -1.33 52.80 8.99
N GLU A 313 -0.53 53.78 8.56
CA GLU A 313 -0.88 54.63 7.42
C GLU A 313 -0.95 53.86 6.10
N SER A 314 -0.03 52.93 5.87
CA SER A 314 -0.06 52.05 4.70
C SER A 314 -1.36 51.24 4.67
N HIS A 315 -1.76 50.69 5.82
CA HIS A 315 -3.02 49.96 5.96
C HIS A 315 -4.25 50.88 5.77
N ALA A 316 -4.24 52.07 6.37
CA ALA A 316 -5.31 53.06 6.22
C ALA A 316 -5.50 53.49 4.76
N ARG A 317 -4.40 53.74 4.03
CA ARG A 317 -4.42 54.05 2.59
C ARG A 317 -4.97 52.89 1.76
N GLN A 318 -4.58 51.65 2.07
CA GLN A 318 -5.08 50.47 1.38
C GLN A 318 -6.59 50.29 1.56
N MET A 319 -7.11 50.59 2.74
CA MET A 319 -8.53 50.44 3.08
C MET A 319 -9.36 51.70 2.80
N GLY A 320 -8.74 52.80 2.35
CA GLY A 320 -9.43 54.06 2.04
C GLY A 320 -10.04 54.75 3.27
N MET A 321 -9.44 54.61 4.44
CA MET A 321 -9.94 55.13 5.72
C MET A 321 -8.94 56.05 6.43
N LEU A 322 -9.40 56.77 7.45
CA LEU A 322 -8.54 57.62 8.26
C LEU A 322 -7.61 56.75 9.15
N PRO A 323 -6.35 57.17 9.41
CA PRO A 323 -5.40 56.41 10.22
C PRO A 323 -5.91 56.05 11.62
N ILE A 324 -6.71 56.92 12.24
CA ILE A 324 -7.31 56.69 13.55
C ILE A 324 -8.33 55.55 13.50
N ASP A 325 -9.15 55.50 12.45
CA ASP A 325 -10.16 54.45 12.29
C ASP A 325 -9.49 53.11 11.94
N ALA A 326 -8.44 53.13 11.12
CA ALA A 326 -7.59 51.96 10.86
C ALA A 326 -6.93 51.43 12.15
N ALA A 327 -6.45 52.32 13.02
CA ALA A 327 -5.87 51.93 14.30
C ALA A 327 -6.90 51.27 15.23
N LYS A 328 -8.12 51.81 15.32
CA LYS A 328 -9.22 51.17 16.08
C LYS A 328 -9.57 49.80 15.51
N GLN A 329 -9.64 49.68 14.18
CA GLN A 329 -9.92 48.42 13.52
C GLN A 329 -8.84 47.37 13.80
N LEU A 330 -7.56 47.75 13.73
CA LEU A 330 -6.44 46.85 14.04
C LEU A 330 -6.45 46.37 15.49
N VAL A 331 -6.74 47.25 16.45
CA VAL A 331 -6.85 46.89 17.87
C VAL A 331 -8.03 45.95 18.10
N GLN A 332 -9.20 46.23 17.50
CA GLN A 332 -10.36 45.35 17.57
C GLN A 332 -10.08 43.98 16.96
N ALA A 333 -9.50 43.95 15.75
CA ALA A 333 -9.15 42.71 15.07
C ALA A 333 -8.15 41.87 15.88
N ASN A 334 -7.19 42.51 16.57
CA ASN A 334 -6.29 41.81 17.47
C ASN A 334 -7.01 41.26 18.71
N HIS A 335 -7.94 42.01 19.29
CA HIS A 335 -8.75 41.52 20.42
C HIS A 335 -9.58 40.30 20.02
N ASP A 336 -10.22 40.34 18.84
CA ASP A 336 -10.99 39.22 18.29
C ASP A 336 -10.08 38.02 17.99
N ALA A 337 -8.86 38.26 17.51
CA ALA A 337 -7.85 37.22 17.29
C ALA A 337 -7.40 36.57 18.61
N GLU A 338 -7.10 37.37 19.64
CA GLU A 338 -6.74 36.88 20.98
C GLU A 338 -7.87 36.04 21.59
N ALA A 339 -9.11 36.53 21.52
CA ALA A 339 -10.29 35.79 21.98
C ALA A 339 -10.45 34.46 21.23
N THR A 340 -10.19 34.45 19.92
CA THR A 340 -10.23 33.23 19.10
C THR A 340 -9.09 32.26 19.46
N LEU A 341 -7.88 32.76 19.72
CA LEU A 341 -6.74 31.93 20.13
C LEU A 341 -6.97 31.29 21.51
N ILE A 342 -7.43 32.09 22.48
CA ILE A 342 -7.74 31.61 23.83
C ILE A 342 -8.86 30.56 23.77
N SER A 343 -9.97 30.86 23.08
CA SER A 343 -11.09 29.93 22.97
C SER A 343 -10.70 28.63 22.26
N THR A 344 -9.86 28.69 21.22
CA THR A 344 -9.39 27.49 20.52
C THR A 344 -8.38 26.67 21.33
N GLU A 345 -7.55 27.28 22.18
CA GLU A 345 -6.70 26.52 23.12
C GLU A 345 -7.53 25.85 24.22
N LEU A 346 -8.48 26.56 24.83
CA LEU A 346 -9.37 25.97 25.84
C LEU A 346 -10.16 24.79 25.28
N LEU A 347 -10.69 24.94 24.07
CA LEU A 347 -11.39 23.86 23.37
C LEU A 347 -10.48 22.66 23.09
N LYS A 348 -9.25 22.93 22.65
CA LYS A 348 -8.24 21.89 22.38
C LYS A 348 -7.96 21.07 23.62
N ASP A 349 -7.66 21.71 24.73
CA ASP A 349 -7.31 21.02 25.98
C ASP A 349 -8.49 20.20 26.52
N ALA A 350 -9.70 20.77 26.49
CA ALA A 350 -10.91 20.05 26.87
C ALA A 350 -11.16 18.80 26.01
N MET A 351 -11.00 18.91 24.69
CA MET A 351 -11.21 17.78 23.77
C MET A 351 -10.10 16.75 23.84
N LEU A 352 -8.84 17.15 24.07
CA LEU A 352 -7.74 16.21 24.28
C LEU A 352 -7.96 15.36 25.52
N GLY A 353 -8.42 15.96 26.63
CA GLY A 353 -8.77 15.21 27.84
C GLY A 353 -9.87 14.18 27.59
N ARG A 354 -10.90 14.53 26.81
CA ARG A 354 -11.98 13.60 26.42
C ARG A 354 -11.50 12.47 25.51
N ILE A 355 -10.63 12.78 24.54
CA ILE A 355 -10.06 11.79 23.64
C ILE A 355 -9.19 10.78 24.41
N ASP A 356 -8.45 11.24 25.42
CA ASP A 356 -7.59 10.36 26.21
C ASP A 356 -8.39 9.46 27.17
N ALA A 357 -9.61 9.87 27.53
CA ALA A 357 -10.54 9.11 28.35
C ALA A 357 -11.36 8.04 27.58
N ILE A 358 -11.15 7.85 26.28
CA ILE A 358 -11.91 6.87 25.47
C ILE A 358 -11.72 5.45 26.01
N ALA A 359 -12.84 4.75 26.24
CA ALA A 359 -12.85 3.34 26.66
C ALA A 359 -13.52 2.42 25.62
N ASN A 360 -14.58 2.89 24.95
CA ASN A 360 -15.42 2.07 24.08
C ASN A 360 -15.78 2.78 22.75
N LEU A 361 -16.46 2.06 21.85
CA LEU A 361 -16.87 2.59 20.54
C LEU A 361 -17.93 3.70 20.64
N ARG A 362 -18.77 3.68 21.68
CA ARG A 362 -19.75 4.74 21.94
C ARG A 362 -19.06 6.07 22.22
N ASP A 363 -18.00 6.06 23.02
CA ASP A 363 -17.21 7.27 23.32
C ASP A 363 -16.64 7.88 22.03
N ILE A 364 -16.06 7.04 21.16
CA ILE A 364 -15.52 7.46 19.85
C ILE A 364 -16.61 8.16 19.03
N ARG A 365 -17.80 7.56 18.93
CA ARG A 365 -18.90 8.14 18.17
C ARG A 365 -19.34 9.48 18.73
N THR A 366 -19.52 9.58 20.05
CA THR A 366 -19.92 10.84 20.69
C THR A 366 -18.89 11.95 20.49
N ILE A 367 -17.61 11.63 20.57
CA ILE A 367 -16.53 12.59 20.31
C ILE A 367 -16.50 12.98 18.83
N GLY A 368 -16.69 12.01 17.93
CA GLY A 368 -16.80 12.25 16.49
C GLY A 368 -17.94 13.21 16.14
N GLU A 369 -19.14 12.99 16.69
CA GLU A 369 -20.31 13.86 16.51
C GLU A 369 -20.03 15.29 17.03
N VAL A 370 -19.33 15.43 18.15
CA VAL A 370 -18.91 16.75 18.69
C VAL A 370 -17.88 17.42 17.76
N LEU A 371 -16.89 16.68 17.25
CA LEU A 371 -15.89 17.23 16.32
C LEU A 371 -16.53 17.64 14.98
N GLU A 372 -17.49 16.88 14.47
CA GLU A 372 -18.25 17.24 13.27
C GLU A 372 -19.11 18.50 13.50
N ALA A 373 -19.78 18.60 14.64
CA ALA A 373 -20.51 19.80 15.01
C ALA A 373 -19.59 21.04 15.12
N LEU A 374 -18.41 20.87 15.70
CA LEU A 374 -17.38 21.93 15.80
C LEU A 374 -16.85 22.35 14.43
N ALA A 375 -16.64 21.40 13.52
CA ALA A 375 -16.25 21.68 12.15
C ALA A 375 -17.34 22.46 11.38
N ALA A 376 -18.61 22.18 11.68
CA ALA A 376 -19.75 22.92 11.15
C ALA A 376 -19.99 24.28 11.83
N GLY A 377 -19.11 24.70 12.75
CA GLY A 377 -19.20 25.99 13.44
C GLY A 377 -20.22 26.05 14.58
N LYS A 378 -20.79 24.91 15.00
CA LYS A 378 -21.70 24.87 16.16
C LYS A 378 -20.87 24.89 17.44
N GLU A 379 -21.25 25.76 18.38
CA GLU A 379 -20.64 25.75 19.71
C GLU A 379 -21.04 24.47 20.45
N PRO A 380 -20.08 23.76 21.05
CA PRO A 380 -20.39 22.58 21.83
C PRO A 380 -21.11 23.02 23.10
N ALA A 381 -22.18 22.33 23.47
CA ALA A 381 -22.69 22.41 24.83
C ALA A 381 -21.65 21.76 25.75
N ILE A 382 -20.75 22.57 26.30
CA ILE A 382 -19.79 22.14 27.32
C ILE A 382 -20.60 22.01 28.61
N ALA A 383 -21.03 20.78 28.91
CA ALA A 383 -21.67 20.42 30.18
C ALA A 383 -20.62 20.07 31.23
#